data_AF-A0A7X7T8D8-F1
#
_entry.id   AF-A0A7X7T8D8-F1
#
_cell.length_a   1.000
_cell.length_b   1.000
_cell.length_c   1.000
_cell.angle_alpha   90.00
_cell.angle_beta   90.00
_cell.angle_gamma   90.00
#
_symmetry.space_group_name_H-M   'P 1'
#
loop_
_entity.id
_entity.type
_entity.pdbx_description
1 polymer ?
#
loop_
_entity_poly.entity_id
_entity_poly.type
_entity_poly.pdbx_seq_one_letter_code
_entity_poly.pdbx_strand_id
1 'polypeptide(L)'
;MKFLIMIGVMIQAWLCSPVCAAGMSAPSPGQSDSKPRLVSQGLAGYVSMDVPAPPEEYGYGVSLYSTAWPLVEKPLRDFQIGLASIWIVPENRKVDYPLLPTGTVARDNWPERGPSYRDVFQTIEGGLGFWASTRFGSTTAKFRMNGTANGYNHEISSPGWGFGDTTALKPDEMGIAQLSPWLLVPPDGLTFRDGTCGEMFGYAWMVLPLTEAKSTTAGLPVSTGNQSWTMFINAANFKGPVAFYTPVTWSRISRRHPPAVGRGLDARPGLVTGGAIEVNTVPRLVGRDSMGTVFTRIPRLQFPADEEGRTILIHNLTHYSKDALYRSVEAWLAGSDPANGKFDERASITPPCKARPLSLRQGQENLPIRGCENWVQTASFDQTTFGLQWKPSVLEPWSGSMRRGAFPEYCREEGKEMRAITADQVPAETGLKQASFRPAQTNQSYTSPEGGETCWSKPGPKAGPFQAKLADSSVVTYWWYRFIDQPSLQDADLSEDEKDRLQAVVEKIHRHWTMDKEYMPPPKTGTLASLDSALIVVPPKGLEVGYVPIVTRQSDK
;
A
#
# COMPACT_ATOMS: atom_id res chain seq x y z
N MET A 1 5.99 7.62 -21.54
CA MET A 1 7.29 7.14 -21.00
C MET A 1 7.96 8.06 -19.97
N LYS A 2 7.45 9.30 -19.74
CA LYS A 2 7.81 10.18 -18.60
C LYS A 2 6.70 10.29 -17.53
N PHE A 3 5.63 9.49 -17.63
CA PHE A 3 4.30 9.91 -17.18
C PHE A 3 3.78 9.30 -15.86
N LEU A 4 4.33 8.17 -15.36
CA LEU A 4 3.90 7.60 -14.07
C LEU A 4 4.61 8.21 -12.83
N ILE A 5 5.65 9.04 -13.01
CA ILE A 5 6.44 9.62 -11.91
C ILE A 5 5.71 10.81 -11.23
N MET A 6 4.53 11.17 -11.75
CA MET A 6 3.74 12.30 -11.30
C MET A 6 2.48 11.84 -10.57
N ILE A 7 2.52 10.81 -9.72
CA ILE A 7 1.32 10.29 -9.03
C ILE A 7 1.12 10.99 -7.65
N GLY A 8 2.16 11.08 -6.83
CA GLY A 8 2.11 11.47 -5.41
C GLY A 8 2.35 12.92 -5.01
N VAL A 9 2.59 13.86 -5.94
CA VAL A 9 2.95 15.25 -5.55
C VAL A 9 1.77 16.09 -5.02
N MET A 10 0.51 15.62 -5.07
CA MET A 10 -0.67 16.49 -4.81
C MET A 10 -1.77 15.95 -3.88
N ILE A 11 -1.54 14.89 -3.12
CA ILE A 11 -2.53 14.46 -2.11
C ILE A 11 -2.61 15.45 -0.92
N GLN A 12 -1.63 16.35 -0.77
CA GLN A 12 -1.45 17.10 0.48
C GLN A 12 -2.07 18.51 0.58
N ALA A 13 -2.83 19.00 -0.40
CA ALA A 13 -3.31 20.39 -0.37
C ALA A 13 -4.68 20.63 0.30
N TRP A 14 -5.50 19.59 0.61
CA TRP A 14 -6.95 19.84 0.84
C TRP A 14 -7.59 19.20 2.08
N LEU A 15 -6.84 18.95 3.17
CA LEU A 15 -7.41 18.52 4.46
C LEU A 15 -7.22 19.50 5.63
N CYS A 16 -6.88 20.77 5.38
CA CYS A 16 -6.91 21.80 6.43
C CYS A 16 -8.09 22.76 6.22
N SER A 17 -9.11 22.68 7.07
CA SER A 17 -10.09 23.76 7.23
C SER A 17 -9.40 25.06 7.69
N PRO A 18 -9.90 26.24 7.27
CA PRO A 18 -9.24 27.51 7.55
C PRO A 18 -9.49 27.92 8.99
N VAL A 19 -8.45 27.89 9.82
CA VAL A 19 -8.43 28.67 11.07
C VAL A 19 -7.91 30.06 10.72
N CYS A 20 -8.72 31.06 11.07
CA CYS A 20 -8.55 32.49 10.80
C CYS A 20 -7.09 32.97 10.87
N ALA A 21 -6.61 33.57 9.77
CA ALA A 21 -5.38 34.33 9.75
C ALA A 21 -5.59 35.68 10.45
N ALA A 22 -5.24 35.76 11.74
CA ALA A 22 -4.88 37.03 12.36
C ALA A 22 -3.43 37.34 12.01
N GLY A 23 -3.19 38.50 11.40
CA GLY A 23 -1.92 38.88 10.80
C GLY A 23 -0.72 38.77 11.75
N MET A 24 0.30 38.05 11.31
CA MET A 24 1.64 38.09 11.91
C MET A 24 2.57 38.82 10.95
N SER A 25 3.12 39.94 11.43
CA SER A 25 4.15 40.73 10.77
C SER A 25 5.40 39.89 10.48
N ALA A 26 6.02 40.11 9.32
CA ALA A 26 7.31 39.51 8.99
C ALA A 26 8.38 39.89 10.03
N PRO A 27 9.22 38.94 10.50
CA PRO A 27 10.31 39.25 11.42
C PRO A 27 11.40 40.06 10.70
N SER A 28 12.00 41.01 11.43
CA SER A 28 13.09 41.84 10.94
C SER A 28 14.36 41.01 10.66
N PRO A 29 15.22 41.40 9.69
CA PRO A 29 16.48 40.71 9.44
C PRO A 29 17.43 40.91 10.62
N GLY A 30 17.89 39.83 11.25
CA GLY A 30 18.96 39.87 12.27
C GLY A 30 18.70 39.11 13.58
N GLN A 31 17.57 38.43 13.77
CA GLN A 31 17.38 37.52 14.90
C GLN A 31 17.67 36.08 14.48
N SER A 32 18.73 35.49 15.05
CA SER A 32 18.93 34.04 15.02
C SER A 32 17.75 33.40 15.75
N ASP A 33 16.92 32.64 15.05
CA ASP A 33 15.92 31.78 15.68
C ASP A 33 16.68 30.74 16.50
N SER A 34 16.83 30.97 17.81
CA SER A 34 17.70 30.18 18.69
C SER A 34 17.29 28.71 18.85
N LYS A 35 16.15 28.31 18.29
CA LYS A 35 15.65 26.94 18.30
C LYS A 35 15.21 26.51 16.91
N PRO A 36 15.61 25.31 16.43
CA PRO A 36 15.10 24.75 15.21
C PRO A 36 13.58 24.69 15.19
N ARG A 37 12.98 25.06 14.06
CA ARG A 37 11.54 24.95 13.85
C ARG A 37 11.22 23.60 13.20
N LEU A 38 10.35 22.82 13.84
CA LEU A 38 9.78 21.61 13.23
C LEU A 38 8.68 22.01 12.24
N VAL A 39 8.78 21.53 11.01
CA VAL A 39 7.82 21.77 9.92
C VAL A 39 7.58 20.48 9.11
N SER A 40 6.52 20.45 8.32
CA SER A 40 6.29 19.42 7.29
C SER A 40 7.22 19.63 6.07
N GLN A 41 7.07 18.80 5.03
CA GLN A 41 7.80 18.95 3.74
C GLN A 41 9.33 18.73 3.86
N GLY A 42 9.74 17.78 4.69
CA GLY A 42 11.13 17.39 4.91
C GLY A 42 11.74 16.56 3.79
N LEU A 43 10.96 15.68 3.19
CA LEU A 43 11.37 14.85 2.06
C LEU A 43 10.12 14.51 1.26
N ALA A 44 10.21 14.63 -0.07
CA ALA A 44 9.17 14.20 -1.00
C ALA A 44 9.82 13.67 -2.29
N GLY A 45 9.14 12.78 -3.01
CA GLY A 45 9.58 12.24 -4.28
C GLY A 45 9.69 10.72 -4.30
N TYR A 46 10.60 10.17 -5.11
CA TYR A 46 10.63 8.75 -5.44
C TYR A 46 12.03 8.14 -5.45
N VAL A 47 12.07 6.87 -5.03
CA VAL A 47 13.13 5.90 -5.34
C VAL A 47 12.48 4.82 -6.19
N SER A 48 12.72 4.82 -7.51
CA SER A 48 11.89 4.04 -8.44
C SER A 48 12.67 3.22 -9.46
N MET A 49 11.98 2.23 -10.01
CA MET A 49 12.35 1.47 -11.19
C MET A 49 11.21 1.50 -12.21
N ASP A 50 11.57 1.30 -13.47
CA ASP A 50 10.61 0.95 -14.51
C ASP A 50 10.74 -0.50 -14.91
N VAL A 51 9.62 -1.07 -15.38
CA VAL A 51 9.59 -2.29 -16.19
C VAL A 51 8.82 -2.01 -17.49
N PRO A 52 9.17 -2.69 -18.60
CA PRO A 52 8.32 -2.70 -19.79
C PRO A 52 6.86 -3.03 -19.44
N ALA A 53 5.91 -2.36 -20.11
CA ALA A 53 4.51 -2.73 -19.98
C ALA A 53 4.30 -4.19 -20.44
N PRO A 54 3.49 -4.98 -19.72
CA PRO A 54 3.20 -6.34 -20.14
C PRO A 54 2.40 -6.33 -21.45
N PRO A 55 2.49 -7.40 -22.26
CA PRO A 55 1.50 -7.69 -23.28
C PRO A 55 0.08 -7.75 -22.66
N GLU A 56 -0.96 -7.43 -23.44
CA GLU A 56 -2.33 -7.30 -22.93
C GLU A 56 -2.84 -8.60 -22.30
N GLU A 57 -2.39 -9.75 -22.81
CA GLU A 57 -2.72 -11.08 -22.32
C GLU A 57 -2.08 -11.42 -20.97
N TYR A 58 -1.06 -10.67 -20.51
CA TYR A 58 -0.38 -10.86 -19.20
C TYR A 58 -0.81 -9.83 -18.14
N GLY A 59 -1.92 -9.11 -18.36
CA GLY A 59 -2.46 -8.16 -17.38
C GLY A 59 -3.46 -8.79 -16.39
N TYR A 60 -3.44 -10.11 -16.18
CA TYR A 60 -4.41 -10.80 -15.30
C TYR A 60 -3.83 -11.25 -13.97
N GLY A 61 -2.57 -10.90 -13.71
CA GLY A 61 -2.00 -10.93 -12.39
C GLY A 61 -0.64 -10.26 -12.36
N VAL A 62 -0.20 -9.91 -11.16
CA VAL A 62 1.16 -9.42 -10.89
C VAL A 62 1.61 -9.90 -9.53
N SER A 63 2.88 -10.30 -9.42
CA SER A 63 3.52 -10.63 -8.14
C SER A 63 4.88 -9.96 -8.01
N LEU A 64 5.35 -9.80 -6.79
CA LEU A 64 6.69 -9.33 -6.47
C LEU A 64 7.06 -9.72 -5.04
N TYR A 65 8.36 -9.63 -4.77
CA TYR A 65 8.90 -9.61 -3.42
C TYR A 65 9.36 -8.20 -3.07
N SER A 66 8.91 -7.69 -1.93
CA SER A 66 9.31 -6.39 -1.38
C SER A 66 9.90 -6.58 0.01
N THR A 67 10.97 -5.86 0.33
CA THR A 67 11.70 -6.03 1.58
C THR A 67 10.97 -5.35 2.74
N ALA A 68 10.86 -6.02 3.89
CA ALA A 68 10.33 -5.46 5.13
C ALA A 68 11.47 -5.15 6.11
N TRP A 69 11.46 -3.95 6.71
CA TRP A 69 12.46 -3.53 7.69
C TRP A 69 11.97 -2.34 8.51
N PRO A 70 12.69 -1.99 9.60
CA PRO A 70 12.42 -0.77 10.32
C PRO A 70 13.13 0.44 9.71
N LEU A 71 12.40 1.28 8.98
CA LEU A 71 12.93 2.46 8.29
C LEU A 71 13.37 3.58 9.25
N VAL A 72 12.73 3.65 10.42
CA VAL A 72 13.03 4.59 11.49
C VAL A 72 13.23 3.83 12.80
N GLU A 73 14.08 4.35 13.68
CA GLU A 73 14.38 3.71 14.97
C GLU A 73 13.15 3.63 15.89
N LYS A 74 12.29 4.66 15.83
CA LYS A 74 11.06 4.76 16.62
C LYS A 74 9.94 5.31 15.74
N PRO A 75 8.69 4.92 15.94
CA PRO A 75 7.56 5.50 15.23
C PRO A 75 7.51 7.02 15.44
N LEU A 76 7.34 7.77 14.35
CA LEU A 76 7.35 9.23 14.34
C LEU A 76 5.96 9.79 14.00
N ARG A 77 5.64 10.96 14.56
CA ARG A 77 4.45 11.72 14.18
C ARG A 77 4.66 12.36 12.81
N ASP A 78 3.57 12.51 12.05
CA ASP A 78 3.54 13.22 10.77
C ASP A 78 4.55 12.65 9.75
N PHE A 79 4.73 11.33 9.77
CA PHE A 79 5.69 10.59 8.95
C PHE A 79 4.98 9.61 8.01
N GLN A 80 5.27 9.74 6.71
CA GLN A 80 4.70 8.94 5.64
C GLN A 80 5.73 8.65 4.55
N ILE A 81 6.07 7.38 4.40
CA ILE A 81 6.82 6.82 3.28
C ILE A 81 6.19 5.47 2.93
N GLY A 82 5.63 5.35 1.74
CA GLY A 82 5.32 4.05 1.15
C GLY A 82 6.62 3.38 0.74
N LEU A 83 6.88 2.17 1.23
CA LEU A 83 8.02 1.38 0.79
C LEU A 83 7.78 0.84 -0.62
N ALA A 84 8.77 0.10 -1.14
CA ALA A 84 8.79 -0.26 -2.55
C ALA A 84 7.60 -1.15 -2.93
N SER A 85 6.66 -0.58 -3.68
CA SER A 85 5.43 -1.24 -4.11
C SER A 85 5.11 -0.90 -5.57
N ILE A 86 3.91 -1.29 -6.03
CA ILE A 86 3.43 -1.14 -7.40
C ILE A 86 2.04 -0.47 -7.40
N TRP A 87 1.68 0.11 -8.54
CA TRP A 87 0.32 0.55 -8.84
C TRP A 87 -0.23 -0.29 -10.00
N ILE A 88 -1.41 -0.88 -9.80
CA ILE A 88 -2.17 -1.57 -10.85
C ILE A 88 -3.29 -0.64 -11.28
N VAL A 89 -3.27 -0.23 -12.55
CA VAL A 89 -4.32 0.59 -13.16
C VAL A 89 -4.97 -0.18 -14.32
N PRO A 90 -6.25 0.07 -14.67
CA PRO A 90 -6.86 -0.62 -15.80
C PRO A 90 -6.23 -0.16 -17.13
N GLU A 91 -6.00 -1.11 -18.04
CA GLU A 91 -5.42 -0.84 -19.36
C GLU A 91 -6.37 -0.01 -20.24
N ASN A 92 -6.12 1.30 -20.24
CA ASN A 92 -6.87 2.31 -20.95
C ASN A 92 -5.94 3.25 -21.77
N ARG A 93 -4.73 2.81 -22.14
CA ARG A 93 -3.76 3.69 -22.84
C ARG A 93 -4.22 4.15 -24.23
N LYS A 94 -5.12 3.37 -24.84
CA LYS A 94 -5.66 3.60 -26.19
C LYS A 94 -6.88 4.54 -26.24
N VAL A 95 -7.37 5.03 -25.11
CA VAL A 95 -8.48 6.00 -25.07
C VAL A 95 -8.01 7.39 -24.63
N ASP A 96 -8.71 8.41 -25.10
CA ASP A 96 -8.39 9.83 -24.93
C ASP A 96 -9.57 10.66 -24.36
N TYR A 97 -10.70 10.03 -24.05
CA TYR A 97 -11.87 10.65 -23.43
C TYR A 97 -11.85 10.54 -21.89
N PRO A 98 -12.57 11.41 -21.16
CA PRO A 98 -12.55 11.43 -19.70
C PRO A 98 -13.21 10.22 -19.07
N LEU A 99 -12.43 9.44 -18.33
CA LEU A 99 -12.92 8.30 -17.55
C LEU A 99 -13.46 8.69 -16.17
N LEU A 100 -13.00 9.81 -15.62
CA LEU A 100 -13.51 10.36 -14.37
C LEU A 100 -14.55 11.45 -14.65
N PRO A 101 -15.75 11.41 -14.04
CA PRO A 101 -16.71 12.52 -14.09
C PRO A 101 -16.23 13.72 -13.25
N THR A 102 -16.70 14.93 -13.59
CA THR A 102 -16.57 16.11 -12.71
C THR A 102 -17.23 15.81 -11.36
N GLY A 103 -16.74 16.42 -10.27
CA GLY A 103 -17.15 16.07 -8.91
C GLY A 103 -16.33 14.93 -8.30
N THR A 104 -15.21 14.56 -8.93
CA THR A 104 -14.25 13.64 -8.34
C THR A 104 -13.05 14.40 -7.78
N VAL A 105 -12.50 13.96 -6.65
CA VAL A 105 -11.38 14.62 -5.96
C VAL A 105 -10.23 14.85 -6.94
N ALA A 106 -9.84 13.80 -7.67
CA ALA A 106 -8.77 13.90 -8.66
C ALA A 106 -9.08 14.88 -9.80
N ARG A 107 -10.29 14.83 -10.40
CA ARG A 107 -10.63 15.67 -11.55
C ARG A 107 -10.79 17.14 -11.20
N ASP A 108 -11.27 17.44 -9.99
CA ASP A 108 -11.62 18.80 -9.60
C ASP A 108 -10.48 19.54 -8.87
N ASN A 109 -9.54 18.80 -8.25
CA ASN A 109 -8.52 19.40 -7.38
C ASN A 109 -7.08 19.20 -7.85
N TRP A 110 -6.82 18.29 -8.79
CA TRP A 110 -5.47 17.97 -9.24
C TRP A 110 -5.23 18.43 -10.68
N PRO A 111 -3.97 18.73 -11.07
CA PRO A 111 -3.59 18.84 -12.47
C PRO A 111 -3.89 17.54 -13.20
N GLU A 112 -4.12 17.64 -14.49
CA GLU A 112 -4.38 16.49 -15.34
C GLU A 112 -3.33 15.38 -15.16
N ARG A 113 -3.81 14.15 -14.96
CA ARG A 113 -3.02 12.93 -14.71
C ARG A 113 -3.19 11.93 -15.84
N GLY A 114 -2.25 11.95 -16.79
CA GLY A 114 -2.42 11.28 -18.08
C GLY A 114 -3.54 11.92 -18.91
N PRO A 115 -3.74 11.52 -20.18
CA PRO A 115 -4.90 11.98 -20.94
C PRO A 115 -6.20 11.75 -20.16
N SER A 116 -6.90 12.84 -19.86
CA SER A 116 -8.20 12.86 -19.22
C SER A 116 -8.32 12.08 -17.89
N TYR A 117 -7.32 12.23 -17.01
CA TYR A 117 -7.26 11.67 -15.65
C TYR A 117 -7.26 10.13 -15.53
N ARG A 118 -6.96 9.42 -16.62
CA ARG A 118 -6.99 7.94 -16.64
C ARG A 118 -6.01 7.30 -15.64
N ASP A 119 -4.91 7.96 -15.32
CA ASP A 119 -3.85 7.40 -14.45
C ASP A 119 -4.30 7.31 -12.98
N VAL A 120 -5.37 8.01 -12.62
CA VAL A 120 -5.96 8.07 -11.27
C VAL A 120 -7.44 7.68 -11.29
N PHE A 121 -7.91 7.09 -12.40
CA PHE A 121 -9.28 6.61 -12.53
C PHE A 121 -9.57 5.51 -11.51
N GLN A 122 -8.72 4.49 -11.48
CA GLN A 122 -8.75 3.37 -10.56
C GLN A 122 -7.34 2.86 -10.29
N THR A 123 -7.05 2.54 -9.03
CA THR A 123 -5.76 2.01 -8.59
C THR A 123 -5.93 0.88 -7.59
N ILE A 124 -5.14 -0.18 -7.72
CA ILE A 124 -4.71 -1.01 -6.58
C ILE A 124 -3.27 -0.58 -6.29
N GLU A 125 -3.02 -0.05 -5.10
CA GLU A 125 -1.76 0.64 -4.75
C GLU A 125 -1.19 0.21 -3.38
N GLY A 126 -1.79 -0.80 -2.76
CA GLY A 126 -1.34 -1.42 -1.53
C GLY A 126 0.12 -1.88 -1.56
N GLY A 127 0.75 -1.84 -0.39
CA GLY A 127 2.16 -2.15 -0.23
C GLY A 127 2.62 -2.05 1.21
N LEU A 128 3.91 -2.30 1.40
CA LEU A 128 4.60 -2.01 2.66
C LEU A 128 4.73 -0.50 2.83
N GLY A 129 4.56 0.01 4.04
CA GLY A 129 4.70 1.44 4.28
C GLY A 129 4.63 1.87 5.72
N PHE A 130 4.93 3.16 5.89
CA PHE A 130 4.66 3.96 7.07
C PHE A 130 3.73 5.07 6.59
N TRP A 131 2.54 5.19 7.18
CA TRP A 131 1.58 6.21 6.78
C TRP A 131 1.34 7.19 7.91
N ALA A 132 1.17 8.47 7.59
CA ALA A 132 0.80 9.46 8.59
C ALA A 132 -0.57 9.13 9.25
N SER A 133 -1.40 8.35 8.54
CA SER A 133 -2.67 7.83 9.01
C SER A 133 -2.57 6.52 9.82
N THR A 134 -1.35 6.02 10.08
CA THR A 134 -1.14 4.86 10.96
C THR A 134 -1.49 5.23 12.40
N ARG A 135 -2.41 4.49 13.02
CA ARG A 135 -2.89 4.75 14.39
C ARG A 135 -2.03 4.07 15.44
N PHE A 136 -1.46 2.92 15.13
CA PHE A 136 -0.62 2.14 16.03
C PHE A 136 0.79 2.10 15.47
N GLY A 137 1.65 3.00 15.95
CA GLY A 137 3.01 3.14 15.44
C GLY A 137 3.81 1.84 15.56
N SER A 138 4.49 1.45 14.48
CA SER A 138 5.39 0.30 14.43
C SER A 138 6.73 0.73 13.88
N THR A 139 7.83 0.13 14.36
CA THR A 139 9.16 0.37 13.79
C THR A 139 9.28 -0.29 12.43
N THR A 140 8.74 -1.49 12.25
CA THR A 140 8.71 -2.22 10.98
C THR A 140 7.50 -1.78 10.16
N ALA A 141 7.69 -1.63 8.85
CA ALA A 141 6.61 -1.27 7.94
C ALA A 141 5.42 -2.23 8.05
N LYS A 142 4.22 -1.70 7.93
CA LYS A 142 2.99 -2.51 7.84
C LYS A 142 2.63 -2.70 6.37
N PHE A 143 1.84 -3.73 6.07
CA PHE A 143 1.29 -3.93 4.73
C PHE A 143 -0.20 -3.57 4.71
N ARG A 144 -0.66 -2.80 3.71
CA ARG A 144 -2.08 -2.49 3.49
C ARG A 144 -2.51 -2.82 2.07
N MET A 145 -3.76 -3.24 1.91
CA MET A 145 -4.38 -3.54 0.61
C MET A 145 -5.06 -2.32 0.03
N ASN A 146 -4.31 -1.21 -0.07
CA ASN A 146 -4.85 0.06 -0.50
C ASN A 146 -5.33 0.03 -1.96
N GLY A 147 -6.42 0.73 -2.23
CA GLY A 147 -6.89 1.00 -3.59
C GLY A 147 -7.95 2.08 -3.62
N THR A 148 -8.13 2.65 -4.81
CA THR A 148 -9.10 3.71 -5.09
C THR A 148 -9.88 3.36 -6.35
N ALA A 149 -11.21 3.40 -6.28
CA ALA A 149 -12.07 2.89 -7.36
C ALA A 149 -12.71 4.00 -8.21
N ASN A 150 -12.53 5.26 -7.83
CA ASN A 150 -13.37 6.35 -8.33
C ASN A 150 -12.72 7.74 -8.27
N GLY A 151 -11.44 7.86 -8.62
CA GLY A 151 -10.76 9.16 -8.64
C GLY A 151 -10.54 9.75 -7.25
N TYR A 152 -10.17 8.89 -6.29
CA TYR A 152 -9.87 9.25 -4.89
C TYR A 152 -11.05 9.89 -4.13
N ASN A 153 -12.30 9.61 -4.52
CA ASN A 153 -13.46 10.05 -3.74
C ASN A 153 -13.61 9.28 -2.44
N HIS A 154 -13.22 8.01 -2.44
CA HIS A 154 -13.00 7.24 -1.23
C HIS A 154 -11.83 6.28 -1.46
N GLU A 155 -11.26 5.85 -0.35
CA GLU A 155 -10.07 5.01 -0.29
C GLU A 155 -10.43 3.73 0.46
N ILE A 156 -9.89 2.59 0.03
CA ILE A 156 -10.21 1.27 0.60
C ILE A 156 -8.91 0.56 0.99
N SER A 157 -8.73 0.29 2.29
CA SER A 157 -7.51 -0.33 2.86
C SER A 157 -7.71 -1.79 3.29
N SER A 158 -8.93 -2.10 3.75
CA SER A 158 -9.31 -3.41 4.31
C SER A 158 -10.84 -3.60 4.21
N PRO A 159 -11.43 -4.76 4.57
CA PRO A 159 -12.83 -5.08 4.30
C PRO A 159 -13.90 -4.06 4.74
N GLY A 160 -13.61 -3.16 5.68
CA GLY A 160 -14.57 -2.13 6.09
C GLY A 160 -13.98 -0.74 6.33
N TRP A 161 -12.73 -0.50 5.92
CA TRP A 161 -11.96 0.67 6.37
C TRP A 161 -11.18 1.33 5.24
N GLY A 162 -11.15 2.66 5.24
CA GLY A 162 -10.33 3.48 4.35
C GLY A 162 -8.91 3.69 4.84
N PHE A 163 -8.15 4.59 4.22
CA PHE A 163 -6.72 4.78 4.53
C PHE A 163 -6.50 5.47 5.88
N GLY A 164 -6.48 4.67 6.94
CA GLY A 164 -6.29 5.17 8.30
C GLY A 164 -7.47 5.98 8.84
N ASP A 165 -8.62 5.94 8.17
CA ASP A 165 -9.88 6.44 8.68
C ASP A 165 -10.42 5.47 9.74
N THR A 166 -10.59 5.99 10.96
CA THR A 166 -11.15 5.23 12.09
C THR A 166 -12.68 5.17 12.07
N THR A 167 -13.30 5.83 11.10
CA THR A 167 -14.71 5.69 10.72
C THR A 167 -14.83 4.56 9.71
N ALA A 168 -15.74 3.62 9.95
CA ALA A 168 -15.99 2.55 9.00
C ALA A 168 -16.54 3.13 7.69
N LEU A 169 -16.11 2.55 6.56
CA LEU A 169 -16.68 2.87 5.26
C LEU A 169 -18.18 2.58 5.26
N LYS A 170 -18.94 3.36 4.49
CA LYS A 170 -20.35 3.03 4.24
C LYS A 170 -20.43 1.72 3.43
N PRO A 171 -21.56 0.98 3.51
CA PRO A 171 -21.72 -0.28 2.78
C PRO A 171 -21.37 -0.18 1.28
N ASP A 172 -21.77 0.92 0.63
CA ASP A 172 -21.55 1.18 -0.80
C ASP A 172 -20.13 1.69 -1.15
N GLU A 173 -19.33 1.99 -0.13
CA GLU A 173 -17.91 2.38 -0.22
C GLU A 173 -16.99 1.19 0.10
N MET A 174 -17.49 0.12 0.73
CA MET A 174 -16.74 -1.12 0.93
C MET A 174 -16.52 -1.84 -0.40
N GLY A 175 -15.35 -2.47 -0.52
CA GLY A 175 -14.98 -3.18 -1.75
C GLY A 175 -14.06 -4.39 -1.61
N ILE A 176 -13.51 -4.65 -0.43
CA ILE A 176 -12.65 -5.81 -0.17
C ILE A 176 -13.42 -6.87 0.60
N ALA A 177 -13.57 -8.07 0.04
CA ALA A 177 -14.08 -9.24 0.74
C ALA A 177 -12.92 -10.09 1.25
N GLN A 178 -12.84 -10.31 2.56
CA GLN A 178 -11.83 -11.19 3.12
C GLN A 178 -12.16 -12.63 2.75
N LEU A 179 -11.13 -13.35 2.29
CA LEU A 179 -11.22 -14.71 1.78
C LEU A 179 -10.49 -15.71 2.69
N SER A 180 -9.42 -15.33 3.38
CA SER A 180 -8.70 -16.28 4.23
C SER A 180 -9.47 -16.59 5.52
N PRO A 181 -9.62 -17.88 5.89
CA PRO A 181 -10.09 -18.26 7.22
C PRO A 181 -8.96 -18.27 8.25
N TRP A 182 -7.67 -18.12 7.88
CA TRP A 182 -6.55 -18.26 8.82
C TRP A 182 -5.83 -16.96 9.15
N LEU A 183 -6.19 -15.84 8.50
CA LEU A 183 -5.48 -14.58 8.65
C LEU A 183 -6.45 -13.45 9.03
N LEU A 184 -6.10 -12.70 10.06
CA LEU A 184 -6.73 -11.43 10.41
C LEU A 184 -6.24 -10.31 9.49
N VAL A 185 -7.16 -9.48 9.03
CA VAL A 185 -6.86 -8.25 8.29
C VAL A 185 -7.21 -7.03 9.18
N PRO A 186 -6.28 -6.57 10.04
CA PRO A 186 -6.47 -5.33 10.80
C PRO A 186 -6.58 -4.09 9.89
N PRO A 187 -7.42 -3.11 10.27
CA PRO A 187 -7.57 -1.87 9.50
C PRO A 187 -6.29 -1.03 9.43
N ASP A 188 -5.44 -1.07 10.46
CA ASP A 188 -4.19 -0.31 10.48
C ASP A 188 -3.06 -0.96 9.67
N GLY A 189 -3.27 -2.17 9.15
CA GLY A 189 -2.34 -2.91 8.28
C GLY A 189 -1.71 -4.15 8.94
N LEU A 190 -1.27 -5.11 8.12
CA LEU A 190 -0.61 -6.34 8.56
C LEU A 190 0.75 -6.00 9.20
N THR A 191 0.95 -6.50 10.41
CA THR A 191 2.21 -6.45 11.16
C THR A 191 3.12 -7.64 10.83
N PHE A 192 4.41 -7.44 11.09
CA PHE A 192 5.46 -8.45 10.89
C PHE A 192 6.04 -8.87 12.23
N ARG A 193 6.77 -9.99 12.25
CA ARG A 193 7.51 -10.45 13.43
C ARG A 193 8.47 -9.36 13.92
N ASP A 194 8.55 -9.20 15.23
CA ASP A 194 9.55 -8.33 15.85
C ASP A 194 10.98 -8.68 15.37
N GLY A 195 11.76 -7.66 15.06
CA GLY A 195 13.12 -7.81 14.56
C GLY A 195 13.25 -8.11 13.07
N THR A 196 12.15 -8.20 12.29
CA THR A 196 12.21 -8.24 10.81
C THR A 196 13.03 -7.07 10.28
N CYS A 197 14.09 -7.38 9.54
CA CYS A 197 15.13 -6.49 9.08
C CYS A 197 15.79 -7.03 7.80
N GLY A 198 15.17 -6.76 6.64
CA GLY A 198 15.72 -7.14 5.35
C GLY A 198 15.14 -8.41 4.74
N GLU A 199 14.23 -9.10 5.43
CA GLU A 199 13.50 -10.23 4.86
C GLU A 199 12.44 -9.78 3.84
N MET A 200 12.17 -10.65 2.87
CA MET A 200 11.29 -10.39 1.73
C MET A 200 9.85 -10.81 2.03
N PHE A 201 8.91 -9.91 1.80
CA PHE A 201 7.48 -10.19 1.79
C PHE A 201 7.00 -10.36 0.35
N GLY A 202 6.55 -11.57 0.00
CA GLY A 202 5.95 -11.85 -1.29
C GLY A 202 4.47 -11.53 -1.29
N TYR A 203 4.00 -10.81 -2.30
CA TYR A 203 2.57 -10.64 -2.53
C TYR A 203 2.24 -10.64 -4.01
N ALA A 204 1.01 -11.01 -4.33
CA ALA A 204 0.47 -10.95 -5.67
C ALA A 204 -0.96 -10.45 -5.66
N TRP A 205 -1.36 -9.85 -6.77
CA TRP A 205 -2.75 -9.63 -7.13
C TRP A 205 -3.03 -10.46 -8.39
N MET A 206 -3.89 -11.47 -8.27
CA MET A 206 -4.27 -12.38 -9.36
C MET A 206 -5.78 -12.29 -9.59
N VAL A 207 -6.20 -12.15 -10.84
CA VAL A 207 -7.62 -12.13 -11.20
C VAL A 207 -8.19 -13.54 -11.10
N LEU A 208 -9.28 -13.70 -10.35
CA LEU A 208 -10.04 -14.95 -10.23
C LEU A 208 -11.51 -14.75 -10.67
N PRO A 209 -12.17 -15.77 -11.25
CA PRO A 209 -13.58 -15.71 -11.63
C PRO A 209 -14.49 -16.11 -10.46
N LEU A 210 -14.43 -15.38 -9.34
CA LEU A 210 -15.17 -15.75 -8.12
C LEU A 210 -16.67 -15.41 -8.21
N THR A 211 -17.01 -14.36 -8.95
CA THR A 211 -18.39 -13.95 -9.25
C THR A 211 -18.66 -14.08 -10.75
N GLU A 212 -19.93 -14.05 -11.15
CA GLU A 212 -20.29 -13.99 -12.56
C GLU A 212 -20.30 -12.54 -13.08
N ALA A 213 -20.15 -12.38 -14.39
CA ALA A 213 -20.31 -11.09 -15.03
C ALA A 213 -21.80 -10.76 -15.16
N LYS A 214 -22.14 -9.49 -14.99
CA LYS A 214 -23.53 -9.01 -14.98
C LYS A 214 -23.73 -7.96 -16.05
N SER A 215 -24.90 -7.97 -16.70
CA SER A 215 -25.31 -6.94 -17.65
C SER A 215 -25.93 -5.71 -16.98
N THR A 216 -26.35 -5.85 -15.72
CA THR A 216 -26.93 -4.79 -14.89
C THR A 216 -26.26 -4.71 -13.54
N THR A 217 -26.20 -3.51 -12.96
CA THR A 217 -25.63 -3.26 -11.64
C THR A 217 -26.55 -2.34 -10.85
N ALA A 218 -26.99 -2.75 -9.67
CA ALA A 218 -27.94 -2.02 -8.82
C ALA A 218 -29.20 -1.56 -9.58
N GLY A 219 -29.73 -2.43 -10.43
CA GLY A 219 -30.91 -2.16 -11.27
C GLY A 219 -30.68 -1.23 -12.48
N LEU A 220 -29.44 -0.76 -12.71
CA LEU A 220 -29.09 0.09 -13.85
C LEU A 220 -28.46 -0.74 -14.99
N PRO A 221 -28.59 -0.31 -16.27
CA PRO A 221 -27.98 -0.99 -17.43
C PRO A 221 -26.47 -0.70 -17.51
N VAL A 222 -25.76 -1.05 -16.45
CA VAL A 222 -24.31 -0.94 -16.30
C VAL A 222 -23.78 -2.34 -16.13
N SER A 223 -22.91 -2.77 -17.03
CA SER A 223 -22.24 -4.05 -16.90
C SER A 223 -21.18 -4.03 -15.81
N THR A 224 -21.07 -5.15 -15.09
CA THR A 224 -19.98 -5.46 -14.17
C THR A 224 -19.29 -6.72 -14.66
N GLY A 225 -17.98 -6.66 -14.89
CA GLY A 225 -17.20 -7.83 -15.25
C GLY A 225 -17.00 -8.79 -14.07
N ASN A 226 -16.28 -9.89 -14.30
CA ASN A 226 -16.04 -10.93 -13.31
C ASN A 226 -14.61 -10.97 -12.75
N GLN A 227 -13.83 -9.91 -12.94
CA GLN A 227 -12.45 -9.89 -12.49
C GLN A 227 -12.36 -9.58 -10.99
N SER A 228 -12.33 -10.64 -10.18
CA SER A 228 -12.08 -10.53 -8.74
C SER A 228 -10.57 -10.49 -8.49
N TRP A 229 -10.01 -9.28 -8.41
CA TRP A 229 -8.60 -9.08 -8.09
C TRP A 229 -8.33 -9.61 -6.68
N THR A 230 -7.64 -10.75 -6.59
CA THR A 230 -7.44 -11.50 -5.35
C THR A 230 -6.00 -11.38 -4.90
N MET A 231 -5.80 -10.94 -3.66
CA MET A 231 -4.48 -10.84 -3.06
C MET A 231 -4.02 -12.22 -2.56
N PHE A 232 -2.80 -12.59 -2.92
CA PHE A 232 -2.06 -13.70 -2.34
C PHE A 232 -0.86 -13.18 -1.57
N ILE A 233 -0.52 -13.84 -0.46
CA ILE A 233 0.71 -13.62 0.30
C ILE A 233 1.61 -14.83 0.16
N ASN A 234 2.92 -14.59 0.12
CA ASN A 234 3.95 -15.59 0.38
C ASN A 234 4.89 -15.09 1.48
N ALA A 235 4.65 -15.53 2.70
CA ALA A 235 5.46 -15.29 3.90
C ALA A 235 5.91 -16.62 4.50
N ALA A 236 6.91 -16.58 5.37
CA ALA A 236 7.49 -17.80 5.96
C ALA A 236 6.48 -18.63 6.76
N ASN A 237 5.50 -17.97 7.40
CA ASN A 237 4.50 -18.58 8.26
C ASN A 237 3.06 -18.51 7.71
N PHE A 238 2.85 -17.95 6.51
CA PHE A 238 1.55 -17.92 5.85
C PHE A 238 1.70 -17.80 4.33
N LYS A 239 0.99 -18.63 3.58
CA LYS A 239 0.96 -18.60 2.12
C LYS A 239 -0.45 -18.81 1.60
N GLY A 240 -0.92 -17.99 0.68
CA GLY A 240 -2.22 -18.20 0.03
C GLY A 240 -3.09 -16.96 -0.08
N PRO A 241 -4.36 -17.13 -0.48
CA PRO A 241 -5.27 -16.02 -0.72
C PRO A 241 -5.66 -15.34 0.61
N VAL A 242 -5.82 -14.03 0.57
CA VAL A 242 -6.19 -13.22 1.74
C VAL A 242 -7.56 -12.58 1.59
N ALA A 243 -7.77 -11.86 0.50
CA ALA A 243 -8.98 -11.10 0.22
C ALA A 243 -9.05 -10.78 -1.28
N PHE A 244 -10.21 -10.34 -1.77
CA PHE A 244 -10.34 -9.84 -3.13
C PHE A 244 -11.19 -8.58 -3.20
N TYR A 245 -10.93 -7.76 -4.21
CA TYR A 245 -11.83 -6.68 -4.57
C TYR A 245 -13.05 -7.23 -5.28
N THR A 246 -14.25 -6.92 -4.78
CA THR A 246 -15.50 -7.26 -5.45
C THR A 246 -15.59 -6.49 -6.77
N PRO A 247 -15.94 -7.13 -7.90
CA PRO A 247 -15.95 -6.44 -9.20
C PRO A 247 -16.84 -5.19 -9.24
N VAL A 248 -17.95 -5.19 -8.50
CA VAL A 248 -18.86 -4.04 -8.39
C VAL A 248 -18.17 -2.77 -7.88
N THR A 249 -17.12 -2.91 -7.06
CA THR A 249 -16.31 -1.79 -6.57
C THR A 249 -15.81 -0.93 -7.73
N TRP A 250 -15.37 -1.56 -8.81
CA TRP A 250 -14.82 -0.89 -9.97
C TRP A 250 -15.90 -0.38 -10.94
N SER A 251 -17.01 -1.10 -11.08
CA SER A 251 -18.07 -0.72 -12.03
C SER A 251 -18.98 0.39 -11.51
N ARG A 252 -19.08 0.59 -10.19
CA ARG A 252 -19.96 1.58 -9.53
C ARG A 252 -19.87 2.99 -10.13
N ILE A 253 -18.69 3.46 -10.50
CA ILE A 253 -18.52 4.81 -11.07
C ILE A 253 -19.28 4.98 -12.40
N SER A 254 -19.44 3.90 -13.16
CA SER A 254 -20.13 3.88 -14.45
C SER A 254 -21.63 4.15 -14.33
N ARG A 255 -22.23 3.95 -13.14
CA ARG A 255 -23.65 4.26 -12.86
C ARG A 255 -24.03 5.71 -13.13
N ARG A 256 -23.07 6.62 -13.03
CA ARG A 256 -23.26 8.06 -13.25
C ARG A 256 -22.34 8.64 -14.32
N HIS A 257 -21.58 7.80 -15.02
CA HIS A 257 -20.60 8.24 -16.02
C HIS A 257 -20.42 7.20 -17.13
N PRO A 258 -21.27 7.24 -18.19
CA PRO A 258 -21.25 6.27 -19.28
C PRO A 258 -19.87 6.01 -19.92
N PRO A 259 -18.96 6.99 -20.09
CA PRO A 259 -17.62 6.72 -20.63
C PRO A 259 -16.78 5.71 -19.83
N ALA A 260 -17.08 5.49 -18.54
CA ALA A 260 -16.38 4.52 -17.70
C ALA A 260 -16.86 3.07 -17.89
N VAL A 261 -17.99 2.83 -18.57
CA VAL A 261 -18.54 1.48 -18.76
C VAL A 261 -17.52 0.58 -19.46
N GLY A 262 -17.22 -0.58 -18.85
CA GLY A 262 -16.25 -1.54 -19.36
C GLY A 262 -14.79 -1.08 -19.32
N ARG A 263 -14.48 0.01 -18.60
CA ARG A 263 -13.12 0.57 -18.47
C ARG A 263 -12.47 0.31 -17.12
N GLY A 264 -13.21 -0.26 -16.18
CA GLY A 264 -12.72 -0.56 -14.84
C GLY A 264 -11.90 -1.84 -14.74
N LEU A 265 -11.27 -2.03 -13.58
CA LEU A 265 -10.51 -3.23 -13.23
C LEU A 265 -11.40 -4.49 -13.09
N ASP A 266 -12.72 -4.35 -13.07
CA ASP A 266 -13.68 -5.46 -13.20
C ASP A 266 -13.66 -6.11 -14.59
N ALA A 267 -13.22 -5.37 -15.62
CA ALA A 267 -13.34 -5.77 -17.02
C ALA A 267 -12.03 -5.65 -17.83
N ARG A 268 -11.13 -4.74 -17.46
CA ARG A 268 -9.86 -4.49 -18.19
C ARG A 268 -8.68 -5.22 -17.53
N PRO A 269 -7.70 -5.69 -18.32
CA PRO A 269 -6.44 -6.16 -17.75
C PRO A 269 -5.75 -5.04 -16.99
N GLY A 270 -5.00 -5.40 -15.95
CA GLY A 270 -4.18 -4.50 -15.17
C GLY A 270 -2.87 -4.15 -15.87
N LEU A 271 -2.47 -2.89 -15.73
CA LEU A 271 -1.23 -2.33 -16.23
C LEU A 271 -0.33 -1.97 -15.05
N VAL A 272 0.87 -2.56 -15.04
CA VAL A 272 1.96 -2.23 -14.12
C VAL A 272 3.21 -1.97 -14.97
N THR A 273 3.90 -0.86 -14.75
CA THR A 273 5.07 -0.47 -15.55
C THR A 273 6.27 -0.03 -14.71
N GLY A 274 6.26 -0.34 -13.41
CA GLY A 274 7.33 0.02 -12.51
C GLY A 274 6.94 -0.21 -11.06
N GLY A 275 7.81 0.23 -10.16
CA GLY A 275 7.57 0.23 -8.73
C GLY A 275 8.46 1.26 -8.04
N ALA A 276 8.05 1.72 -6.86
CA ALA A 276 8.78 2.78 -6.17
C ALA A 276 8.56 2.76 -4.66
N ILE A 277 9.55 3.28 -3.92
CA ILE A 277 9.31 3.93 -2.64
C ILE A 277 8.73 5.32 -2.95
N GLU A 278 7.54 5.60 -2.42
CA GLU A 278 6.92 6.92 -2.48
C GLU A 278 7.17 7.67 -1.18
N VAL A 279 7.90 8.78 -1.28
CA VAL A 279 8.12 9.70 -0.17
C VAL A 279 7.10 10.83 -0.30
N ASN A 280 6.17 10.91 0.66
CA ASN A 280 5.13 11.93 0.65
C ASN A 280 5.34 12.95 1.76
N THR A 281 5.24 12.53 3.02
CA THR A 281 5.24 13.45 4.18
C THR A 281 6.29 13.03 5.19
N VAL A 282 7.48 13.60 5.11
CA VAL A 282 8.51 13.45 6.16
C VAL A 282 8.64 14.79 6.87
N PRO A 283 8.71 14.86 8.22
CA PRO A 283 8.94 16.13 8.90
C PRO A 283 10.40 16.57 8.73
N ARG A 284 10.68 17.87 8.85
CA ARG A 284 12.06 18.39 8.99
C ARG A 284 12.16 19.43 10.10
N LEU A 285 13.33 19.50 10.69
CA LEU A 285 13.77 20.61 11.51
C LEU A 285 14.50 21.62 10.62
N VAL A 286 14.27 22.91 10.84
CA VAL A 286 14.88 24.01 10.08
C VAL A 286 15.61 24.92 11.07
N GLY A 287 16.88 25.20 10.80
CA GLY A 287 17.71 26.14 11.54
C GLY A 287 18.42 27.10 10.58
N ARG A 288 18.84 28.26 11.09
CA ARG A 288 19.62 29.24 10.31
C ARG A 288 20.93 29.53 11.00
N ASP A 289 21.97 29.77 10.22
CA ASP A 289 23.22 30.31 10.74
C ASP A 289 23.15 31.85 10.87
N SER A 290 24.22 32.44 11.40
CA SER A 290 24.42 33.89 11.58
C SER A 290 24.42 34.69 10.28
N MET A 291 24.66 34.04 9.13
CA MET A 291 24.58 34.64 7.79
C MET A 291 23.17 34.50 7.17
N GLY A 292 22.25 33.83 7.85
CA GLY A 292 20.88 33.59 7.40
C GLY A 292 20.72 32.36 6.49
N THR A 293 21.79 31.59 6.25
CA THR A 293 21.76 30.35 5.46
C THR A 293 20.85 29.32 6.12
N VAL A 294 19.99 28.68 5.33
CA VAL A 294 19.08 27.65 5.83
C VAL A 294 19.79 26.30 5.88
N PHE A 295 19.69 25.65 7.03
CA PHE A 295 20.05 24.26 7.24
C PHE A 295 18.82 23.47 7.68
N THR A 296 18.75 22.22 7.27
CA THR A 296 17.64 21.34 7.61
C THR A 296 18.12 19.98 8.07
N ARG A 297 17.27 19.32 8.86
CA ARG A 297 17.46 17.94 9.28
C ARG A 297 16.16 17.15 9.11
N ILE A 298 16.21 16.00 8.45
CA ILE A 298 15.13 15.00 8.42
C ILE A 298 15.40 13.89 9.45
N PRO A 299 14.41 13.07 9.83
CA PRO A 299 14.64 11.88 10.62
C PRO A 299 15.65 10.96 9.94
N ARG A 300 16.44 10.26 10.75
CA ARG A 300 17.37 9.23 10.27
C ARG A 300 16.58 8.11 9.59
N LEU A 301 16.72 7.99 8.28
CA LEU A 301 16.19 6.87 7.51
C LEU A 301 17.28 5.81 7.37
N GLN A 302 16.95 4.59 7.77
CA GLN A 302 17.87 3.45 7.80
C GLN A 302 17.39 2.32 6.89
N PHE A 303 18.33 1.67 6.21
CA PHE A 303 18.05 0.62 5.23
C PHE A 303 18.95 -0.60 5.49
N PRO A 304 18.42 -1.84 5.37
CA PRO A 304 19.23 -3.03 5.50
C PRO A 304 20.12 -3.16 4.27
N ALA A 305 21.41 -3.31 4.47
CA ALA A 305 22.38 -3.54 3.41
C ALA A 305 23.10 -4.86 3.66
N ASP A 306 23.26 -5.67 2.62
CA ASP A 306 24.07 -6.89 2.69
C ASP A 306 25.58 -6.59 2.76
N GLU A 307 26.39 -7.63 2.74
CA GLU A 307 27.85 -7.53 2.82
C GLU A 307 28.44 -6.74 1.64
N GLU A 308 27.79 -6.76 0.47
CA GLU A 308 28.15 -5.97 -0.70
C GLU A 308 27.60 -4.52 -0.67
N GLY A 309 26.92 -4.13 0.41
CA GLY A 309 26.35 -2.81 0.58
C GLY A 309 25.08 -2.58 -0.24
N ARG A 310 24.33 -3.63 -0.57
CA ARG A 310 23.09 -3.58 -1.35
C ARG A 310 21.88 -3.66 -0.44
N THR A 311 20.94 -2.73 -0.61
CA THR A 311 19.56 -2.89 -0.12
C THR A 311 18.71 -3.37 -1.26
N ILE A 312 18.14 -4.57 -1.18
CA ILE A 312 17.13 -5.02 -2.14
C ILE A 312 15.80 -4.38 -1.78
N LEU A 313 15.11 -3.79 -2.77
CA LEU A 313 13.81 -3.15 -2.59
C LEU A 313 12.69 -3.92 -3.25
N ILE A 314 12.87 -4.33 -4.52
CA ILE A 314 11.92 -5.16 -5.27
C ILE A 314 12.68 -6.28 -5.97
N HIS A 315 12.16 -7.50 -5.89
CA HIS A 315 12.69 -8.68 -6.58
C HIS A 315 11.58 -9.44 -7.31
N ASN A 316 11.86 -9.91 -8.53
CA ASN A 316 10.99 -10.73 -9.37
C ASN A 316 9.57 -10.16 -9.60
N LEU A 317 9.45 -8.89 -9.99
CA LEU A 317 8.16 -8.36 -10.47
C LEU A 317 7.72 -9.17 -11.71
N THR A 318 6.66 -9.95 -11.57
CA THR A 318 6.23 -10.95 -12.56
C THR A 318 4.77 -10.73 -12.94
N HIS A 319 4.48 -10.71 -14.23
CA HIS A 319 3.14 -10.58 -14.80
C HIS A 319 2.57 -11.94 -15.18
N TYR A 320 1.24 -12.09 -15.12
CA TYR A 320 0.56 -13.36 -15.35
C TYR A 320 -0.59 -13.22 -16.33
N SER A 321 -0.75 -14.21 -17.20
CA SER A 321 -1.94 -14.36 -18.03
C SER A 321 -3.04 -15.12 -17.28
N LYS A 322 -4.24 -15.20 -17.89
CA LYS A 322 -5.34 -16.04 -17.35
C LYS A 322 -4.95 -17.52 -17.23
N ASP A 323 -4.00 -17.99 -18.02
CA ASP A 323 -3.54 -19.39 -17.96
C ASP A 323 -2.77 -19.70 -16.67
N ALA A 324 -2.27 -18.68 -15.98
CA ALA A 324 -1.51 -18.88 -14.74
C ALA A 324 -2.37 -19.45 -13.61
N LEU A 325 -3.65 -19.07 -13.52
CA LEU A 325 -4.56 -19.60 -12.49
C LEU A 325 -6.03 -19.50 -12.89
N TYR A 326 -6.46 -18.35 -13.44
CA TYR A 326 -7.87 -18.05 -13.75
C TYR A 326 -8.59 -19.20 -14.47
N ARG A 327 -8.04 -19.70 -15.59
CA ARG A 327 -8.72 -20.72 -16.41
C ARG A 327 -8.88 -22.05 -15.67
N SER A 328 -7.91 -22.42 -14.83
CA SER A 328 -8.02 -23.63 -14.00
C SER A 328 -9.11 -23.50 -12.94
N VAL A 329 -9.25 -22.31 -12.34
CA VAL A 329 -10.31 -22.01 -11.36
C VAL A 329 -11.66 -22.01 -12.06
N GLU A 330 -11.79 -21.38 -13.23
CA GLU A 330 -13.01 -21.39 -14.04
C GLU A 330 -13.47 -22.83 -14.35
N ALA A 331 -12.57 -23.68 -14.85
CA ALA A 331 -12.87 -25.08 -15.13
C ALA A 331 -13.30 -25.86 -13.87
N TRP A 332 -12.63 -25.63 -12.73
CA TRP A 332 -12.99 -26.24 -11.45
C TRP A 332 -14.38 -25.79 -10.96
N LEU A 333 -14.70 -24.51 -11.10
CA LEU A 333 -16.02 -24.00 -10.74
C LEU A 333 -17.11 -24.56 -11.65
N ALA A 334 -16.79 -24.86 -12.92
CA ALA A 334 -17.66 -25.55 -13.87
C ALA A 334 -17.76 -27.10 -13.66
N GLY A 335 -17.09 -27.65 -12.64
CA GLY A 335 -17.20 -29.06 -12.26
C GLY A 335 -16.03 -29.95 -12.67
N SER A 336 -14.94 -29.38 -13.19
CA SER A 336 -13.68 -30.11 -13.41
C SER A 336 -12.93 -30.37 -12.09
N ASP A 337 -11.77 -31.02 -12.18
CA ASP A 337 -10.91 -31.30 -11.03
C ASP A 337 -10.51 -30.02 -10.25
N PRO A 338 -10.28 -30.13 -8.93
CA PRO A 338 -9.86 -29.00 -8.12
C PRO A 338 -8.61 -28.29 -8.62
N ALA A 339 -8.72 -26.97 -8.80
CA ALA A 339 -7.55 -26.13 -9.04
C ALA A 339 -6.65 -26.17 -7.78
N ASN A 340 -5.35 -26.39 -7.96
CA ASN A 340 -4.41 -26.52 -6.84
C ASN A 340 -3.98 -25.17 -6.23
N GLY A 341 -4.32 -24.04 -6.88
CA GLY A 341 -3.99 -22.68 -6.46
C GLY A 341 -2.60 -22.20 -6.88
N LYS A 342 -1.72 -23.08 -7.35
CA LYS A 342 -0.35 -22.72 -7.76
C LYS A 342 -0.36 -21.97 -9.08
N PHE A 343 0.38 -20.87 -9.15
CA PHE A 343 0.52 -20.09 -10.38
C PHE A 343 1.39 -20.86 -11.37
N ASP A 344 0.89 -21.06 -12.60
CA ASP A 344 1.66 -21.68 -13.67
C ASP A 344 2.72 -20.70 -14.20
N GLU A 345 3.99 -21.01 -13.91
CA GLU A 345 5.14 -20.19 -14.33
C GLU A 345 5.28 -20.11 -15.86
N ARG A 346 4.74 -21.08 -16.62
CA ARG A 346 4.75 -21.04 -18.09
C ARG A 346 3.83 -19.94 -18.65
N ALA A 347 2.88 -19.49 -17.85
CA ALA A 347 1.94 -18.42 -18.15
C ALA A 347 2.34 -17.11 -17.45
N SER A 348 3.64 -16.91 -17.23
CA SER A 348 4.20 -15.74 -16.56
C SER A 348 5.34 -15.09 -17.33
N ILE A 349 5.54 -13.78 -17.14
CA ILE A 349 6.66 -13.01 -17.68
C ILE A 349 7.25 -12.13 -16.57
N THR A 350 8.53 -12.31 -16.29
CA THR A 350 9.31 -11.41 -15.41
C THR A 350 10.17 -10.50 -16.28
N PRO A 351 9.74 -9.25 -16.55
CA PRO A 351 10.49 -8.35 -17.41
C PRO A 351 11.72 -7.78 -16.70
N PRO A 352 12.73 -7.32 -17.47
CA PRO A 352 13.88 -6.65 -16.88
C PRO A 352 13.49 -5.30 -16.26
N CYS A 353 14.05 -4.99 -15.10
CA CYS A 353 13.87 -3.74 -14.38
C CYS A 353 14.99 -2.73 -14.68
N LYS A 354 14.64 -1.45 -14.70
CA LYS A 354 15.58 -0.35 -14.88
C LYS A 354 15.45 0.65 -13.74
N ALA A 355 16.47 0.73 -12.89
CA ALA A 355 16.57 1.75 -11.87
C ALA A 355 16.54 3.17 -12.46
N ARG A 356 15.81 4.07 -11.80
CA ARG A 356 15.81 5.51 -12.08
C ARG A 356 16.65 6.25 -11.06
N PRO A 357 17.34 7.34 -11.44
CA PRO A 357 18.05 8.17 -10.47
C PRO A 357 17.12 8.64 -9.35
N LEU A 358 17.67 8.83 -8.15
CA LEU A 358 16.94 9.39 -7.01
C LEU A 358 16.29 10.71 -7.41
N SER A 359 14.99 10.84 -7.14
CA SER A 359 14.21 12.04 -7.44
C SER A 359 13.59 12.54 -6.16
N LEU A 360 14.38 13.26 -5.36
CA LEU A 360 14.00 13.73 -4.04
C LEU A 360 14.01 15.25 -3.97
N ARG A 361 13.05 15.80 -3.21
CA ARG A 361 12.77 17.22 -3.06
C ARG A 361 12.52 17.56 -1.61
N GLN A 362 12.69 18.83 -1.27
CA GLN A 362 12.43 19.33 0.08
C GLN A 362 11.87 20.76 0.06
N GLY A 363 11.01 21.05 1.03
CA GLY A 363 10.46 22.37 1.30
C GLY A 363 9.31 22.77 0.39
N GLN A 364 8.69 23.91 0.72
CA GLN A 364 7.49 24.41 0.06
C GLN A 364 7.70 24.69 -1.43
N GLU A 365 8.90 25.11 -1.80
CA GLU A 365 9.29 25.36 -3.20
C GLU A 365 9.69 24.08 -3.96
N ASN A 366 9.61 22.91 -3.33
CA ASN A 366 9.95 21.62 -3.94
C ASN A 366 11.38 21.58 -4.53
N LEU A 367 12.33 22.18 -3.81
CA LEU A 367 13.73 22.28 -4.22
C LEU A 367 14.33 20.87 -4.37
N PRO A 368 15.00 20.54 -5.48
CA PRO A 368 15.64 19.25 -5.65
C PRO A 368 16.80 19.09 -4.66
N ILE A 369 16.96 17.87 -4.13
CA ILE A 369 18.10 17.53 -3.27
C ILE A 369 19.23 16.97 -4.13
N ARG A 370 20.44 17.51 -3.98
CA ARG A 370 21.67 17.08 -4.67
C ARG A 370 22.70 16.54 -3.70
N GLY A 371 23.61 15.70 -4.17
CA GLY A 371 24.71 15.16 -3.36
C GLY A 371 24.37 13.85 -2.64
N CYS A 372 23.11 13.38 -2.68
CA CYS A 372 22.72 12.09 -2.09
C CYS A 372 23.54 10.91 -2.66
N GLU A 373 24.03 11.03 -3.89
CA GLU A 373 24.91 10.07 -4.57
C GLU A 373 26.25 9.83 -3.86
N ASN A 374 26.66 10.72 -2.95
CA ASN A 374 27.82 10.53 -2.08
C ASN A 374 27.54 9.52 -0.96
N TRP A 375 26.28 9.16 -0.72
CA TRP A 375 25.85 8.14 0.24
C TRP A 375 25.33 6.89 -0.47
N VAL A 376 24.45 7.09 -1.47
CA VAL A 376 23.65 6.00 -2.03
C VAL A 376 23.19 6.29 -3.46
N GLN A 377 23.11 5.25 -4.28
CA GLN A 377 22.56 5.31 -5.63
C GLN A 377 21.52 4.21 -5.82
N THR A 378 20.55 4.42 -6.69
CA THR A 378 19.65 3.36 -7.14
C THR A 378 20.38 2.43 -8.11
N ALA A 379 20.05 1.15 -8.08
CA ALA A 379 20.69 0.14 -8.91
C ALA A 379 19.71 -0.96 -9.33
N SER A 380 19.89 -1.47 -10.55
CA SER A 380 19.42 -2.80 -10.95
C SER A 380 20.58 -3.76 -10.73
N PHE A 381 20.48 -4.67 -9.75
CA PHE A 381 21.59 -5.59 -9.42
C PHE A 381 21.68 -6.77 -10.39
N ASP A 382 20.55 -7.13 -10.98
CA ASP A 382 20.42 -8.08 -12.07
C ASP A 382 19.22 -7.65 -12.94
N GLN A 383 18.76 -8.53 -13.84
CA GLN A 383 17.60 -8.22 -14.69
C GLN A 383 16.34 -7.93 -13.87
N THR A 384 16.14 -8.54 -12.71
CA THR A 384 14.86 -8.62 -11.99
C THR A 384 14.91 -8.09 -10.55
N THR A 385 16.08 -7.57 -10.13
CA THR A 385 16.29 -7.07 -8.77
C THR A 385 16.65 -5.59 -8.78
N PHE A 386 15.80 -4.78 -8.14
CA PHE A 386 15.98 -3.35 -7.96
C PHE A 386 16.29 -3.01 -6.49
N GLY A 387 17.17 -2.04 -6.28
CA GLY A 387 17.48 -1.58 -4.94
C GLY A 387 18.41 -0.37 -4.88
N LEU A 388 19.15 -0.29 -3.76
CA LEU A 388 20.08 0.79 -3.43
C LEU A 388 21.49 0.25 -3.22
N GLN A 389 22.47 0.85 -3.89
CA GLN A 389 23.89 0.62 -3.65
C GLN A 389 24.45 1.71 -2.73
N TRP A 390 24.88 1.31 -1.54
CA TRP A 390 25.47 2.19 -0.53
C TRP A 390 26.97 2.32 -0.71
N LYS A 391 27.52 3.48 -0.31
CA LYS A 391 28.96 3.66 -0.18
C LYS A 391 29.47 2.96 1.09
N PRO A 392 30.63 2.28 1.04
CA PRO A 392 31.18 1.59 2.22
C PRO A 392 31.38 2.48 3.45
N SER A 393 31.65 3.78 3.23
CA SER A 393 31.89 4.78 4.30
C SER A 393 30.64 5.16 5.09
N VAL A 394 29.44 4.86 4.60
CA VAL A 394 28.16 5.23 5.25
C VAL A 394 27.41 4.02 5.79
N LEU A 395 28.07 2.85 5.79
CA LEU A 395 27.50 1.60 6.27
C LEU A 395 27.98 1.31 7.70
N GLU A 396 27.03 1.11 8.61
CA GLU A 396 27.27 0.79 10.01
C GLU A 396 26.89 -0.67 10.33
N PRO A 397 27.43 -1.31 11.37
CA PRO A 397 26.92 -2.60 11.86
C PRO A 397 25.44 -2.49 12.27
N TRP A 398 24.65 -3.56 12.06
CA TRP A 398 23.24 -3.54 12.46
C TRP A 398 22.72 -4.80 13.14
N SER A 399 22.25 -5.79 12.37
CA SER A 399 21.51 -6.94 12.87
C SER A 399 21.95 -8.19 12.10
N GLY A 400 22.46 -9.19 12.81
CA GLY A 400 23.09 -10.35 12.18
C GLY A 400 24.21 -9.93 11.23
N SER A 401 24.17 -10.42 9.99
CA SER A 401 25.10 -10.04 8.92
C SER A 401 24.70 -8.74 8.20
N MET A 402 23.51 -8.19 8.45
CA MET A 402 23.06 -6.96 7.81
C MET A 402 23.79 -5.74 8.37
N ARG A 403 24.16 -4.85 7.46
CA ARG A 403 24.65 -3.49 7.73
C ARG A 403 23.51 -2.49 7.63
N ARG A 404 23.68 -1.32 8.24
CA ARG A 404 22.76 -0.18 8.19
C ARG A 404 23.28 0.85 7.20
N GLY A 405 22.59 1.02 6.08
CA GLY A 405 22.73 2.19 5.23
C GLY A 405 21.99 3.38 5.84
N ALA A 406 22.70 4.47 6.10
CA ALA A 406 22.13 5.70 6.65
C ALA A 406 21.95 6.76 5.56
N PHE A 407 20.69 7.07 5.24
CA PHE A 407 20.38 8.15 4.29
C PHE A 407 20.80 9.52 4.88
N PRO A 408 21.31 10.47 4.07
CA PRO A 408 21.74 11.78 4.58
C PRO A 408 20.62 12.51 5.32
N GLU A 409 20.87 12.85 6.58
CA GLU A 409 19.92 13.57 7.45
C GLU A 409 19.89 15.07 7.19
N TYR A 410 21.02 15.66 6.79
CA TYR A 410 21.21 17.11 6.79
C TYR A 410 21.28 17.67 5.38
N CYS A 411 20.67 18.84 5.18
CA CYS A 411 20.81 19.61 3.95
C CYS A 411 21.12 21.08 4.25
N ARG A 412 21.84 21.72 3.32
CA ARG A 412 22.07 23.18 3.26
C ARG A 412 21.39 23.74 2.01
N GLU A 413 20.72 24.87 2.15
CA GLU A 413 20.15 25.58 1.00
C GLU A 413 21.25 26.24 0.16
N GLU A 414 21.26 25.96 -1.15
CA GLU A 414 22.20 26.52 -2.13
C GLU A 414 21.41 27.05 -3.34
N GLY A 415 20.95 28.30 -3.24
CA GLY A 415 20.14 28.92 -4.29
C GLY A 415 18.80 28.20 -4.47
N LYS A 416 18.58 27.56 -5.62
CA LYS A 416 17.33 26.85 -5.94
C LYS A 416 17.40 25.33 -5.71
N GLU A 417 18.35 24.87 -4.89
CA GLU A 417 18.55 23.46 -4.59
C GLU A 417 18.88 23.28 -3.10
N MET A 418 18.67 22.06 -2.59
CA MET A 418 19.18 21.64 -1.29
C MET A 418 20.38 20.72 -1.50
N ARG A 419 21.52 21.01 -0.86
CA ARG A 419 22.71 20.15 -0.86
C ARG A 419 22.67 19.21 0.34
N ALA A 420 22.71 17.90 0.11
CA ALA A 420 22.95 16.92 1.17
C ALA A 420 24.37 17.07 1.73
N ILE A 421 24.47 17.16 3.06
CA ILE A 421 25.73 17.40 3.78
C ILE A 421 25.86 16.46 4.98
N THR A 422 27.07 16.36 5.50
CA THR A 422 27.38 15.62 6.73
C THR A 422 27.12 16.47 7.98
N ALA A 423 26.99 15.83 9.13
CA ALA A 423 26.69 16.52 10.39
C ALA A 423 27.79 17.52 10.81
N ASP A 424 29.06 17.27 10.52
CA ASP A 424 30.19 18.17 10.83
C ASP A 424 30.08 19.52 10.11
N GLN A 425 29.42 19.57 8.96
CA GLN A 425 29.22 20.79 8.17
C GLN A 425 28.06 21.67 8.69
N VAL A 426 27.32 21.19 9.69
CA VAL A 426 26.17 21.93 10.27
C VAL A 426 26.67 22.79 11.45
N PRO A 427 26.53 24.14 11.37
CA PRO A 427 26.94 25.04 12.44
C PRO A 427 26.19 24.76 13.75
N ALA A 428 26.89 24.81 14.88
CA ALA A 428 26.31 24.53 16.20
C ALA A 428 25.17 25.49 16.57
N GLU A 429 25.28 26.75 16.14
CA GLU A 429 24.27 27.80 16.34
C GLU A 429 22.91 27.49 15.69
N THR A 430 22.85 26.60 14.70
CA THR A 430 21.57 26.16 14.12
C THR A 430 20.71 25.37 15.10
N GLY A 431 21.30 24.75 16.13
CA GLY A 431 20.62 23.87 17.10
C GLY A 431 20.11 22.53 16.55
N LEU A 432 20.34 22.21 15.27
CA LEU A 432 19.74 21.04 14.59
C LEU A 432 20.20 19.69 15.15
N LYS A 433 21.43 19.62 15.69
CA LYS A 433 22.00 18.37 16.23
C LYS A 433 21.31 17.94 17.52
N GLN A 434 20.82 18.89 18.31
CA GLN A 434 20.20 18.66 19.61
C GLN A 434 18.68 18.51 19.54
N ALA A 435 18.05 18.98 18.46
CA ALA A 435 16.61 18.90 18.29
C ALA A 435 16.13 17.48 17.96
N SER A 436 14.91 17.16 18.40
CA SER A 436 14.29 15.85 18.28
C SER A 436 12.97 15.90 17.51
N PHE A 437 12.65 14.80 16.81
CA PHE A 437 11.35 14.60 16.18
C PHE A 437 10.30 14.12 17.20
N ARG A 438 9.03 14.42 16.93
CA ARG A 438 7.93 14.01 17.81
C ARG A 438 7.65 12.52 17.62
N PRO A 439 7.47 11.74 18.70
CA PRO A 439 7.06 10.34 18.61
C PRO A 439 5.63 10.24 18.06
N ALA A 440 5.31 9.12 17.39
CA ALA A 440 3.96 8.83 16.94
C ALA A 440 2.96 8.84 18.11
N GLN A 441 1.71 9.16 17.82
CA GLN A 441 0.62 9.15 18.80
C GLN A 441 -0.40 8.08 18.43
N THR A 442 -0.85 7.33 19.44
CA THR A 442 -1.99 6.43 19.34
C THR A 442 -3.12 7.03 20.16
N ASN A 443 -4.15 7.54 19.49
CA ASN A 443 -5.24 8.26 20.15
C ASN A 443 -6.62 7.98 19.57
N GLN A 444 -6.73 7.10 18.58
CA GLN A 444 -7.99 6.76 17.93
C GLN A 444 -8.05 5.25 17.69
N SER A 445 -9.22 4.68 17.99
CA SER A 445 -9.52 3.28 17.74
C SER A 445 -10.40 3.17 16.51
N TYR A 446 -10.16 2.15 15.70
CA TYR A 446 -11.12 1.72 14.69
C TYR A 446 -12.25 1.00 15.41
N THR A 447 -13.51 1.41 15.21
CA THR A 447 -14.68 0.75 15.81
C THR A 447 -15.84 0.71 14.82
N SER A 448 -16.29 -0.49 14.45
CA SER A 448 -17.44 -0.65 13.56
C SER A 448 -18.69 0.00 14.18
N PRO A 449 -19.66 0.48 13.37
CA PRO A 449 -20.88 1.07 13.89
C PRO A 449 -21.62 0.15 14.87
N GLU A 450 -21.98 0.69 16.04
CA GLU A 450 -22.77 0.03 17.08
C GLU A 450 -24.24 0.51 17.05
N GLY A 451 -25.17 -0.36 17.42
CA GLY A 451 -26.61 -0.05 17.51
C GLY A 451 -27.36 -0.09 16.18
N GLY A 452 -28.65 -0.47 16.25
CA GLY A 452 -29.52 -0.63 15.06
C GLY A 452 -29.18 -1.85 14.19
N GLU A 453 -29.93 -2.04 13.10
CA GLU A 453 -29.60 -3.03 12.08
C GLU A 453 -28.57 -2.43 11.10
N THR A 454 -27.33 -2.90 11.15
CA THR A 454 -26.22 -2.46 10.28
C THR A 454 -25.69 -3.63 9.46
N CYS A 455 -24.94 -3.36 8.38
CA CYS A 455 -24.26 -4.42 7.61
C CYS A 455 -23.23 -5.24 8.42
N TRP A 456 -22.86 -4.75 9.61
CA TRP A 456 -21.97 -5.45 10.54
C TRP A 456 -22.72 -6.42 11.47
N SER A 457 -24.01 -6.17 11.73
CA SER A 457 -24.83 -6.90 12.71
C SER A 457 -25.93 -7.75 12.08
N LYS A 458 -26.29 -7.50 10.81
CA LYS A 458 -27.30 -8.27 10.06
C LYS A 458 -26.83 -8.52 8.62
N PRO A 459 -26.68 -9.78 8.17
CA PRO A 459 -26.98 -11.03 8.90
C PRO A 459 -26.11 -11.27 10.14
N GLY A 460 -24.90 -10.69 10.17
CA GLY A 460 -24.05 -10.62 11.35
C GLY A 460 -23.10 -11.82 11.52
N PRO A 461 -22.27 -11.79 12.57
CA PRO A 461 -21.30 -12.85 12.82
C PRO A 461 -21.95 -14.12 13.38
N LYS A 462 -21.34 -15.26 13.10
CA LYS A 462 -21.69 -16.57 13.65
C LYS A 462 -21.09 -16.82 15.04
N ALA A 463 -19.89 -16.29 15.33
CA ALA A 463 -19.20 -16.48 16.60
C ALA A 463 -18.27 -15.29 16.95
N GLY A 464 -18.08 -15.03 18.25
CA GLY A 464 -17.21 -14.00 18.78
C GLY A 464 -17.81 -13.30 20.02
N PRO A 465 -17.19 -12.21 20.50
CA PRO A 465 -15.95 -11.63 19.98
C PRO A 465 -14.73 -12.49 20.37
N PHE A 466 -13.68 -12.40 19.58
CA PHE A 466 -12.33 -12.88 19.89
C PHE A 466 -11.35 -11.71 19.89
N GLN A 467 -10.19 -11.88 20.51
CA GLN A 467 -9.15 -10.86 20.56
C GLN A 467 -7.77 -11.42 20.22
N ALA A 468 -6.95 -10.58 19.58
CA ALA A 468 -5.53 -10.83 19.39
C ALA A 468 -4.74 -9.55 19.67
N LYS A 469 -3.58 -9.69 20.30
CA LYS A 469 -2.67 -8.58 20.59
C LYS A 469 -1.53 -8.62 19.59
N LEU A 470 -1.38 -7.55 18.82
CA LEU A 470 -0.41 -7.47 17.72
C LEU A 470 0.95 -6.93 18.20
N ALA A 471 1.97 -7.08 17.36
CA ALA A 471 3.35 -6.63 17.56
C ALA A 471 3.47 -5.10 17.73
N ASP A 472 2.57 -4.34 17.11
CA ASP A 472 2.45 -2.88 17.31
C ASP A 472 1.80 -2.50 18.66
N SER A 473 1.59 -3.47 19.54
CA SER A 473 0.91 -3.37 20.83
C SER A 473 -0.59 -3.04 20.79
N SER A 474 -1.21 -2.95 19.62
CA SER A 474 -2.67 -2.82 19.52
C SER A 474 -3.38 -4.14 19.83
N VAL A 475 -4.67 -4.04 20.16
CA VAL A 475 -5.57 -5.19 20.33
C VAL A 475 -6.62 -5.12 19.24
N VAL A 476 -6.72 -6.18 18.44
CA VAL A 476 -7.82 -6.38 17.49
C VAL A 476 -8.92 -7.19 18.13
N THR A 477 -10.17 -6.76 17.94
CA THR A 477 -11.37 -7.56 18.23
C THR A 477 -11.98 -8.00 16.91
N TYR A 478 -12.25 -9.30 16.79
CA TYR A 478 -12.73 -9.89 15.56
C TYR A 478 -13.84 -10.92 15.82
N TRP A 479 -14.60 -11.20 14.77
CA TRP A 479 -15.72 -12.14 14.80
C TRP A 479 -15.68 -13.03 13.55
N TRP A 480 -16.23 -14.24 13.66
CA TRP A 480 -16.35 -15.16 12.54
C TRP A 480 -17.66 -14.95 11.82
N TYR A 481 -17.60 -14.57 10.55
CA TYR A 481 -18.75 -14.44 9.68
C TYR A 481 -18.81 -15.64 8.74
N ARG A 482 -20.01 -16.12 8.41
CA ARG A 482 -20.16 -16.89 7.15
C ARG A 482 -19.66 -15.98 6.05
N PHE A 483 -18.92 -16.50 5.08
CA PHE A 483 -18.21 -15.66 4.12
C PHE A 483 -19.14 -14.63 3.45
N ILE A 484 -20.36 -15.01 3.05
CA ILE A 484 -21.32 -14.09 2.43
C ILE A 484 -22.03 -13.11 3.37
N ASP A 485 -21.93 -13.32 4.69
CA ASP A 485 -22.53 -12.46 5.72
C ASP A 485 -21.59 -11.32 6.14
N GLN A 486 -20.36 -11.29 5.62
CA GLN A 486 -19.40 -10.25 5.96
C GLN A 486 -19.87 -8.86 5.46
N PRO A 487 -19.49 -7.76 6.14
CA PRO A 487 -20.03 -6.42 5.86
C PRO A 487 -19.87 -5.96 4.41
N SER A 488 -18.72 -6.26 3.79
CA SER A 488 -18.38 -5.81 2.43
C SER A 488 -19.20 -6.46 1.32
N LEU A 489 -19.96 -7.52 1.62
CA LEU A 489 -20.81 -8.21 0.65
C LEU A 489 -22.29 -7.80 0.75
N GLN A 490 -22.67 -7.01 1.76
CA GLN A 490 -24.08 -6.66 1.97
C GLN A 490 -24.61 -5.62 0.97
N ASP A 491 -23.73 -4.79 0.38
CA ASP A 491 -24.06 -3.87 -0.71
C ASP A 491 -23.33 -4.25 -2.03
N ALA A 492 -22.86 -5.49 -2.15
CA ALA A 492 -22.08 -5.91 -3.32
C ALA A 492 -22.93 -6.19 -4.58
N ASP A 493 -24.21 -5.79 -4.59
CA ASP A 493 -25.17 -6.05 -5.66
C ASP A 493 -25.25 -7.54 -6.04
N LEU A 494 -25.35 -8.41 -5.04
CA LEU A 494 -25.50 -9.86 -5.22
C LEU A 494 -26.94 -10.28 -4.85
N SER A 495 -27.59 -11.05 -5.72
CA SER A 495 -28.80 -11.79 -5.39
C SER A 495 -28.51 -12.90 -4.37
N GLU A 496 -29.55 -13.47 -3.77
CA GLU A 496 -29.37 -14.60 -2.85
C GLU A 496 -28.76 -15.82 -3.55
N ASP A 497 -29.16 -16.12 -4.79
CA ASP A 497 -28.55 -17.19 -5.59
C ASP A 497 -27.05 -16.92 -5.88
N GLU A 498 -26.69 -15.67 -6.17
CA GLU A 498 -25.31 -15.26 -6.41
C GLU A 498 -24.47 -15.37 -5.12
N LYS A 499 -25.05 -15.02 -3.96
CA LYS A 499 -24.42 -15.22 -2.65
C LYS A 499 -24.23 -16.71 -2.36
N ASP A 500 -25.24 -17.54 -2.51
CA ASP A 500 -25.11 -18.98 -2.24
C ASP A 500 -24.07 -19.65 -3.15
N ARG A 501 -24.01 -19.24 -4.42
CA ARG A 501 -22.93 -19.67 -5.32
C ARG A 501 -21.56 -19.21 -4.82
N LEU A 502 -21.40 -17.94 -4.48
CA LEU A 502 -20.13 -17.39 -4.01
C LEU A 502 -19.69 -18.07 -2.70
N GLN A 503 -20.62 -18.36 -1.80
CA GLN A 503 -20.36 -19.15 -0.60
C GLN A 503 -19.80 -20.53 -0.98
N ALA A 504 -20.43 -21.25 -1.90
CA ALA A 504 -19.96 -22.57 -2.34
C ALA A 504 -18.56 -22.51 -3.00
N VAL A 505 -18.26 -21.44 -3.76
CA VAL A 505 -16.92 -21.18 -4.31
C VAL A 505 -15.90 -21.03 -3.18
N VAL A 506 -16.22 -20.28 -2.14
CA VAL A 506 -15.31 -20.06 -1.01
C VAL A 506 -15.11 -21.32 -0.18
N GLU A 507 -16.16 -22.12 0.02
CA GLU A 507 -16.03 -23.42 0.68
C GLU A 507 -15.12 -24.38 -0.09
N LYS A 508 -15.20 -24.37 -1.43
CA LYS A 508 -14.25 -25.08 -2.30
C LYS A 508 -12.82 -24.59 -2.05
N ILE A 509 -12.58 -23.28 -2.03
CA ILE A 509 -11.26 -22.69 -1.77
C ILE A 509 -10.74 -23.09 -0.38
N HIS A 510 -11.50 -22.91 0.70
CA HIS A 510 -11.05 -23.22 2.06
C HIS A 510 -10.65 -24.69 2.25
N ARG A 511 -11.32 -25.62 1.54
CA ARG A 511 -11.00 -27.06 1.58
C ARG A 511 -9.72 -27.41 0.85
N HIS A 512 -9.39 -26.70 -0.23
CA HIS A 512 -8.31 -27.09 -1.13
C HIS A 512 -7.08 -26.19 -1.05
N TRP A 513 -7.23 -24.94 -0.64
CA TRP A 513 -6.16 -23.94 -0.62
C TRP A 513 -5.84 -23.60 0.84
N THR A 514 -4.92 -24.37 1.43
CA THR A 514 -4.47 -24.23 2.80
C THR A 514 -3.24 -23.32 2.92
N MET A 515 -3.00 -22.76 4.11
CA MET A 515 -1.95 -21.75 4.33
C MET A 515 -0.50 -22.25 4.24
N ASP A 516 -0.31 -23.57 4.11
CA ASP A 516 0.96 -24.30 4.07
C ASP A 516 1.38 -24.73 2.64
N LYS A 517 0.56 -24.42 1.64
CA LYS A 517 0.85 -24.72 0.22
C LYS A 517 1.71 -23.66 -0.45
N GLU A 518 2.32 -24.04 -1.56
CA GLU A 518 3.04 -23.12 -2.44
C GLU A 518 2.14 -22.60 -3.56
N TYR A 519 1.85 -21.30 -3.54
CA TYR A 519 1.05 -20.62 -4.57
C TYR A 519 1.92 -19.84 -5.55
N MET A 520 2.93 -19.16 -5.02
CA MET A 520 3.89 -18.35 -5.76
C MET A 520 5.27 -19.02 -5.74
N PRO A 521 6.08 -18.89 -6.80
CA PRO A 521 7.48 -19.33 -6.78
C PRO A 521 8.25 -18.59 -5.68
N PRO A 522 9.13 -19.25 -4.90
CA PRO A 522 9.89 -18.60 -3.83
C PRO A 522 10.83 -17.50 -4.38
N PRO A 523 11.29 -16.55 -3.54
CA PRO A 523 12.26 -15.56 -3.98
C PRO A 523 13.59 -16.25 -4.31
N LYS A 524 14.31 -15.76 -5.33
CA LYS A 524 15.61 -16.32 -5.73
C LYS A 524 16.77 -15.77 -4.89
N THR A 525 16.50 -14.80 -4.03
CA THR A 525 17.47 -14.16 -3.14
C THR A 525 16.79 -13.72 -1.84
N GLY A 526 17.55 -13.61 -0.77
CA GLY A 526 17.05 -13.29 0.56
C GLY A 526 16.21 -14.41 1.18
N THR A 527 15.58 -14.11 2.31
CA THR A 527 14.72 -15.02 3.05
C THR A 527 13.33 -14.42 3.21
N LEU A 528 12.29 -15.25 3.33
CA LEU A 528 10.93 -14.76 3.52
C LEU A 528 10.74 -14.10 4.90
N ALA A 529 10.04 -12.98 4.92
CA ALA A 529 9.56 -12.35 6.15
C ALA A 529 8.50 -13.22 6.81
N SER A 530 8.40 -13.14 8.13
CA SER A 530 7.30 -13.73 8.90
C SER A 530 6.29 -12.64 9.25
N LEU A 531 5.01 -12.91 9.00
CA LEU A 531 3.94 -12.10 9.58
C LEU A 531 3.99 -12.21 11.11
N ASP A 532 3.43 -11.21 11.79
CA ASP A 532 3.13 -11.32 13.20
C ASP A 532 2.25 -12.55 13.45
N SER A 533 2.70 -13.46 14.32
CA SER A 533 1.97 -14.70 14.61
C SER A 533 0.59 -14.45 15.19
N ALA A 534 0.36 -13.31 15.84
CA ALA A 534 -0.96 -12.94 16.37
C ALA A 534 -2.01 -12.68 15.28
N LEU A 535 -1.59 -12.44 14.03
CA LEU A 535 -2.49 -12.32 12.88
C LEU A 535 -3.00 -13.68 12.40
N ILE A 536 -2.29 -14.76 12.69
CA ILE A 536 -2.62 -16.10 12.22
C ILE A 536 -3.53 -16.76 13.25
N VAL A 537 -4.76 -17.06 12.85
CA VAL A 537 -5.81 -17.60 13.74
C VAL A 537 -6.24 -18.98 13.31
N VAL A 538 -6.72 -19.76 14.28
CA VAL A 538 -7.30 -21.08 14.05
C VAL A 538 -8.83 -20.93 14.01
N PRO A 539 -9.49 -21.38 12.93
CA PRO A 539 -10.95 -21.41 12.90
C PRO A 539 -11.55 -22.22 14.07
N PRO A 540 -12.60 -21.71 14.75
CA PRO A 540 -13.35 -22.49 15.71
C PRO A 540 -13.92 -23.75 15.09
N LYS A 541 -14.15 -24.76 15.94
CA LYS A 541 -14.74 -26.03 15.51
C LYS A 541 -16.06 -25.80 14.76
N GLY A 542 -16.16 -26.32 13.54
CA GLY A 542 -17.32 -26.19 12.67
C GLY A 542 -17.33 -24.92 11.79
N LEU A 543 -16.33 -24.05 11.93
CA LEU A 543 -16.16 -22.82 11.13
C LEU A 543 -14.90 -22.88 10.24
N GLU A 544 -14.29 -24.06 10.05
CA GLU A 544 -13.06 -24.23 9.27
C GLU A 544 -13.24 -23.94 7.78
N VAL A 545 -14.47 -24.07 7.28
CA VAL A 545 -14.81 -23.95 5.86
C VAL A 545 -15.98 -23.00 5.68
N GLY A 546 -15.85 -22.02 4.78
CA GLY A 546 -16.92 -21.08 4.46
C GLY A 546 -17.09 -19.92 5.46
N TYR A 547 -16.18 -19.75 6.42
CA TYR A 547 -16.21 -18.66 7.39
C TYR A 547 -14.89 -17.89 7.41
N VAL A 548 -14.93 -16.60 7.71
CA VAL A 548 -13.76 -15.71 7.76
C VAL A 548 -13.75 -14.85 9.03
N PRO A 549 -12.57 -14.56 9.60
CA PRO A 549 -12.45 -13.71 10.78
C PRO A 549 -12.37 -12.23 10.39
N ILE A 550 -13.44 -11.46 10.63
CA ILE A 550 -13.53 -10.03 10.32
C ILE A 550 -13.18 -9.19 11.55
N VAL A 551 -12.21 -8.30 11.42
CA VAL A 551 -11.84 -7.33 12.45
C VAL A 551 -12.85 -6.20 12.50
N THR A 552 -13.52 -6.04 13.65
CA THR A 552 -14.55 -5.00 13.87
C THR A 552 -14.04 -3.85 14.74
N ARG A 553 -12.95 -4.08 15.49
CA ARG A 553 -12.31 -3.04 16.31
C ARG A 553 -10.80 -3.24 16.38
N GLN A 554 -10.05 -2.15 16.39
CA GLN A 554 -8.61 -2.13 16.72
C GLN A 554 -8.32 -0.93 17.62
N SER A 555 -7.78 -1.17 18.81
CA SER A 555 -7.51 -0.14 19.82
C SER A 555 -6.15 -0.31 20.48
N ASP A 556 -5.81 0.66 21.33
CA ASP A 556 -4.81 0.47 22.37
C ASP A 556 -5.26 -0.58 23.39
N LYS A 557 -4.31 -1.04 24.22
CA LYS A 557 -4.52 -2.08 25.23
C LYS A 557 -5.48 -1.66 26.33
#